data_AF-A0A9J7LL39-F1
#
_entry.id   AF-A0A9J7LL39-F1
#
_cell.length_a   1.000
_cell.length_b   1.000
_cell.length_c   1.000
_cell.angle_alpha   90.00
_cell.angle_beta   90.00
_cell.angle_gamma   90.00
#
_symmetry.space_group_name_H-M   'P 1'
#
loop_
_entity.id
_entity.type
_entity.pdbx_description
1 polymer ?
#
loop_
_entity_poly.entity_id
_entity_poly.type
_entity_poly.pdbx_seq_one_letter_code
_entity_poly.pdbx_strand_id
1 'polypeptide(L)'
;MSFTGAIQSKLTSYCPGCKAKSLLMYMQGGPAHLYLKKNKVTTVAKLKKGGHGDMVCFWKALGNMMSKLEPDSTVIHIMGCNVMGYPKYVGIDLFECLQEMMKPSIVRFEAPLEMSIEGNAVINSYFDTNKYKLWKSQRYSNLDRVFGL
;
A
#
# COMPACT_ATOMS: atom_id res chain seq x y z
N MET A 1 16.12 3.14 8.69
CA MET A 1 15.81 3.43 7.28
C MET A 1 14.32 3.76 7.16
N SER A 2 13.92 4.82 6.45
CA SER A 2 12.49 5.08 6.19
C SER A 2 11.94 4.04 5.19
N PHE A 3 10.63 3.78 5.24
CA PHE A 3 9.99 2.84 4.30
C PHE A 3 10.25 3.21 2.83
N THR A 4 10.14 4.50 2.50
CA THR A 4 10.45 5.01 1.16
C THR A 4 11.91 4.83 0.79
N GLY A 5 12.84 4.99 1.75
CA GLY A 5 14.27 4.70 1.53
C GLY A 5 14.54 3.23 1.22
N ALA A 6 13.83 2.30 1.87
CA ALA A 6 13.96 0.88 1.59
C ALA A 6 13.46 0.51 0.17
N ILE A 7 12.35 1.11 -0.26
CA ILE A 7 11.85 0.94 -1.64
C ILE A 7 12.86 1.50 -2.64
N GLN A 8 13.33 2.73 -2.44
CA GLN A 8 14.29 3.38 -3.33
C GLN A 8 15.58 2.56 -3.43
N SER A 9 16.09 2.04 -2.30
CA SER A 9 17.27 1.18 -2.29
C SER A 9 17.07 -0.10 -3.11
N LYS A 10 15.91 -0.75 -2.99
CA LYS A 10 15.58 -1.96 -3.78
C LYS A 10 15.51 -1.65 -5.27
N LEU A 11 14.82 -0.57 -5.65
CA LEU A 11 14.73 -0.14 -7.05
C LEU A 11 16.12 0.16 -7.62
N THR A 12 16.93 0.95 -6.90
CA THR A 12 18.29 1.28 -7.32
C THR A 12 19.17 0.04 -7.45
N SER A 13 19.05 -0.95 -6.54
CA SER A 13 19.80 -2.21 -6.64
C SER A 13 19.38 -3.10 -7.80
N TYR A 14 18.11 -3.02 -8.22
CA TYR A 14 17.61 -3.75 -9.38
C TYR A 14 18.11 -3.11 -10.68
N CYS A 15 17.93 -1.80 -10.81
CA CYS A 15 18.45 -0.99 -11.91
C CYS A 15 18.40 0.49 -11.52
N PRO A 16 19.54 1.22 -11.52
CA PRO A 16 19.55 2.65 -11.19
C PRO A 16 18.57 3.45 -12.05
N GLY A 17 17.73 4.26 -11.40
CA GLY A 17 16.71 5.07 -12.07
C GLY A 17 15.41 4.33 -12.41
N CYS A 18 15.32 3.01 -12.17
CA CYS A 18 14.09 2.29 -12.43
C CYS A 18 12.95 2.71 -11.48
N LYS A 19 11.72 2.45 -11.93
CA LYS A 19 10.48 2.79 -11.23
C LYS A 19 9.60 1.56 -11.12
N ALA A 20 8.84 1.47 -10.03
CA ALA A 20 7.93 0.35 -9.81
C ALA A 20 6.72 0.46 -10.75
N LYS A 21 6.47 -0.60 -11.50
CA LYS A 21 5.21 -0.78 -12.25
C LYS A 21 4.12 -1.37 -11.34
N SER A 22 4.49 -2.25 -10.43
CA SER A 22 3.56 -2.89 -9.51
C SER A 22 4.15 -2.88 -8.10
N LEU A 23 3.37 -2.47 -7.12
CA LEU A 23 3.75 -2.50 -5.70
C LEU A 23 2.62 -3.10 -4.87
N LEU A 24 2.92 -4.07 -4.01
CA LEU A 24 1.99 -4.58 -3.03
C LEU A 24 2.35 -4.02 -1.66
N MET A 25 1.37 -3.38 -1.01
CA MET A 25 1.47 -2.90 0.36
C MET A 25 0.55 -3.73 1.25
N TYR A 26 1.16 -4.52 2.13
CA TYR A 26 0.43 -5.27 3.15
C TYR A 26 0.28 -4.40 4.40
N MET A 27 -0.94 -3.95 4.69
CA MET A 27 -1.21 -2.88 5.65
C MET A 27 -2.41 -3.19 6.56
N GLN A 28 -2.42 -2.58 7.75
CA GLN A 28 -3.63 -2.51 8.56
C GLN A 28 -4.52 -1.35 8.10
N GLY A 29 -5.82 -1.47 8.31
CA GLY A 29 -6.80 -0.48 7.89
C GLY A 29 -8.22 -0.95 8.14
N GLY A 30 -9.17 -0.18 7.63
CA GLY A 30 -10.58 -0.52 7.60
C GLY A 30 -11.29 0.38 6.59
N PRO A 31 -12.62 0.41 6.58
CA PRO A 31 -13.37 1.17 5.58
C PRO A 31 -12.90 2.63 5.53
N ALA A 32 -12.48 3.08 4.34
CA ALA A 32 -11.99 4.43 4.05
C ALA A 32 -10.76 4.93 4.86
N HIS A 33 -9.97 4.03 5.43
CA HIS A 33 -8.74 4.43 6.13
C HIS A 33 -7.63 3.38 6.11
N LEU A 34 -6.38 3.85 6.10
CA LEU A 34 -5.18 3.01 6.07
C LEU A 34 -4.19 3.44 7.17
N TYR A 35 -3.55 2.49 7.85
CA TYR A 35 -2.50 2.79 8.82
C TYR A 35 -1.12 2.68 8.16
N LEU A 36 -0.42 3.80 8.02
CA LEU A 36 0.97 3.82 7.53
C LEU A 36 1.97 3.40 8.63
N LYS A 37 1.67 3.76 9.88
CA LYS A 37 2.38 3.38 11.10
C LYS A 37 1.38 3.29 12.24
N LYS A 38 1.79 2.67 13.37
CA LYS A 38 1.08 2.75 14.65
C LYS A 38 0.72 4.23 14.90
N ASN A 39 -0.58 4.52 15.03
CA ASN A 39 -1.16 5.86 15.23
C ASN A 39 -1.15 6.85 14.03
N LYS A 40 -0.66 6.46 12.84
CA LYS A 40 -0.72 7.30 11.62
C LYS A 40 -1.75 6.80 10.64
N VAL A 41 -2.99 7.27 10.84
CA VAL A 41 -4.14 6.94 10.00
C VAL A 41 -4.19 7.89 8.81
N THR A 42 -4.22 7.32 7.61
CA THR A 42 -4.48 8.00 6.34
C THR A 42 -5.98 7.95 6.08
N THR A 43 -6.59 9.14 6.01
CA THR A 43 -7.99 9.35 5.58
C THR A 43 -8.04 10.56 4.67
N VAL A 44 -9.08 10.70 3.85
CA VAL A 44 -9.26 11.89 2.99
C VAL A 44 -9.19 13.19 3.79
N ALA A 45 -9.88 13.24 4.94
CA ALA A 45 -9.88 14.42 5.80
C ALA A 45 -8.47 14.79 6.28
N LYS A 46 -7.64 13.81 6.62
CA LYS A 46 -6.27 14.04 7.07
C LYS A 46 -5.33 14.43 5.93
N LEU A 47 -5.53 13.87 4.73
CA LEU A 47 -4.75 14.23 3.55
C LEU A 47 -5.05 15.67 3.08
N LYS A 48 -6.29 16.13 3.24
CA LYS A 48 -6.72 17.48 2.85
C LYS A 48 -6.43 18.55 3.93
N LYS A 49 -6.41 18.19 5.23
CA LYS A 49 -6.12 19.15 6.31
C LYS A 49 -4.62 19.41 6.44
N GLY A 50 -4.24 20.69 6.48
CA GLY A 50 -2.88 21.12 6.82
C GLY A 50 -2.54 20.70 8.26
N GLY A 51 -1.59 19.79 8.41
CA GLY A 51 -1.24 19.19 9.72
C GLY A 51 -0.71 17.75 9.62
N HIS A 52 -0.90 17.11 8.47
CA HIS A 52 -0.42 15.76 8.18
C HIS A 52 0.60 15.74 7.03
N GLY A 53 1.51 16.72 7.02
CA GLY A 53 2.49 16.91 5.95
C GLY A 53 3.40 15.69 5.74
N ASP A 54 3.69 14.94 6.80
CA ASP A 54 4.47 13.71 6.73
C ASP A 54 3.79 12.60 5.91
N MET A 55 2.47 12.44 6.06
CA MET A 55 1.68 11.49 5.27
C MET A 55 1.59 11.93 3.81
N VAL A 56 1.41 13.23 3.57
CA VAL A 56 1.42 13.79 2.22
C VAL A 56 2.78 13.58 1.55
N CYS A 57 3.88 13.87 2.26
CA CYS A 57 5.24 13.65 1.77
C CYS A 57 5.49 12.17 1.47
N PHE A 58 4.99 11.26 2.30
CA PHE A 58 5.11 9.83 2.08
C PHE A 58 4.48 9.41 0.74
N TRP A 59 3.21 9.75 0.52
CA TRP A 59 2.49 9.32 -0.68
C TRP A 59 3.03 10.00 -1.95
N LYS A 60 3.42 11.28 -1.88
CA LYS A 60 4.12 11.96 -2.99
C LYS A 60 5.47 11.30 -3.31
N ALA A 61 6.26 10.97 -2.29
CA ALA A 61 7.54 10.28 -2.48
C ALA A 61 7.32 8.88 -3.09
N LEU A 62 6.28 8.17 -2.66
CA LEU A 62 5.90 6.88 -3.23
C LEU A 62 5.49 7.01 -4.70
N GLY A 63 4.64 7.97 -5.04
CA GLY A 63 4.26 8.27 -6.43
C GLY A 63 5.46 8.53 -7.33
N ASN A 64 6.47 9.27 -6.85
CA ASN A 64 7.72 9.50 -7.57
C ASN A 64 8.57 8.24 -7.81
N MET A 65 8.32 7.16 -7.07
CA MET A 65 8.98 5.85 -7.26
C MET A 65 8.17 4.93 -8.19
N MET A 66 6.92 5.26 -8.51
CA MET A 66 6.09 4.53 -9.45
C MET A 66 6.36 4.96 -10.90
N SER A 67 6.08 4.07 -11.86
CA SER A 67 6.24 4.35 -13.28
C SER A 67 5.26 5.41 -13.77
N LYS A 68 5.67 6.16 -14.81
CA LYS A 68 4.84 7.16 -15.50
C LYS A 68 4.46 6.73 -16.92
N LEU A 69 5.07 5.66 -17.42
CA LEU A 69 5.05 5.31 -18.85
C LEU A 69 3.79 4.55 -19.25
N GLU A 70 3.21 3.78 -18.32
CA GLU A 70 2.05 2.94 -18.59
C GLU A 70 1.01 3.12 -17.46
N PRO A 71 0.10 4.09 -17.62
CA PRO A 71 -0.94 4.39 -16.64
C PRO A 71 -1.83 3.19 -16.30
N ASP A 72 -2.18 2.38 -17.31
CA ASP A 72 -3.13 1.28 -17.16
C ASP A 72 -2.55 0.09 -16.41
N SER A 73 -1.23 0.01 -16.31
CA SER A 73 -0.51 -1.11 -15.71
C SER A 73 0.26 -0.72 -14.44
N THR A 74 0.36 0.57 -14.13
CA THR A 74 0.99 1.05 -12.90
C THR A 74 0.01 0.95 -11.73
N VAL A 75 0.26 0.04 -10.78
CA VAL A 75 -0.70 -0.31 -9.73
C VAL A 75 -0.06 -0.44 -8.36
N ILE A 76 -0.78 0.01 -7.34
CA ILE A 76 -0.53 -0.29 -5.93
C ILE A 76 -1.67 -1.18 -5.42
N HIS A 77 -1.33 -2.42 -5.05
CA HIS A 77 -2.25 -3.34 -4.39
C HIS A 77 -2.20 -3.13 -2.88
N ILE A 78 -3.34 -2.80 -2.27
CA ILE A 78 -3.52 -2.69 -0.82
C ILE A 78 -4.11 -4.01 -0.31
N MET A 79 -3.33 -4.73 0.49
CA MET A 79 -3.69 -6.02 1.06
C MET A 79 -3.72 -5.97 2.58
N GLY A 80 -4.42 -6.92 3.21
CA GLY A 80 -4.46 -7.06 4.67
C GLY A 80 -5.52 -6.22 5.40
N CYS A 81 -6.35 -5.48 4.66
CA CYS A 81 -7.49 -4.76 5.21
C CYS A 81 -8.62 -4.61 4.18
N ASN A 82 -9.85 -4.39 4.65
CA ASN A 82 -10.99 -4.09 3.79
C ASN A 82 -11.20 -2.56 3.68
N VAL A 83 -10.32 -1.88 2.92
CA VAL A 83 -10.38 -0.42 2.76
C VAL A 83 -11.59 0.04 1.93
N MET A 84 -11.99 -0.76 0.94
CA MET A 84 -13.15 -0.47 0.10
C MET A 84 -14.44 -0.48 0.91
N GLY A 85 -14.54 -1.34 1.93
CA GLY A 85 -15.71 -1.48 2.79
C GLY A 85 -16.89 -2.18 2.09
N TYR A 86 -17.88 -2.57 2.90
CA TYR A 86 -19.17 -3.11 2.46
C TYR A 86 -20.27 -2.40 3.25
N PRO A 87 -21.49 -2.16 2.70
CA PRO A 87 -22.01 -2.50 1.36
C PRO A 87 -21.76 -1.44 0.26
N LYS A 88 -21.18 -0.29 0.61
CA LYS A 88 -20.80 0.77 -0.34
C LYS A 88 -19.28 0.86 -0.41
N TYR A 89 -18.73 1.18 -1.58
CA TYR A 89 -17.29 1.42 -1.81
C TYR A 89 -16.81 2.71 -1.12
N VAL A 90 -16.95 2.81 0.21
CA VAL A 90 -16.63 4.01 1.00
C VAL A 90 -15.15 4.41 0.87
N GLY A 91 -14.29 3.45 0.55
CA GLY A 91 -12.86 3.70 0.33
C GLY A 91 -12.49 4.37 -1.00
N ILE A 92 -13.42 4.54 -1.95
CA ILE A 92 -13.09 5.02 -3.29
C ILE A 92 -12.50 6.44 -3.27
N ASP A 93 -13.09 7.35 -2.49
CA ASP A 93 -12.60 8.73 -2.35
C ASP A 93 -11.17 8.79 -1.79
N LEU A 94 -10.80 7.83 -0.94
CA LEU A 94 -9.43 7.73 -0.43
C LEU A 94 -8.48 7.36 -1.55
N PHE A 95 -8.83 6.39 -2.39
CA PHE A 95 -8.01 6.00 -3.54
C PHE A 95 -7.89 7.14 -4.53
N GLU A 96 -8.97 7.78 -4.93
CA GLU A 96 -8.94 8.95 -5.82
C GLU A 96 -8.05 10.08 -5.25
N CYS A 97 -8.16 10.36 -3.95
CA CYS A 97 -7.31 11.36 -3.28
C CYS A 97 -5.82 10.98 -3.32
N LEU A 98 -5.49 9.70 -3.18
CA LEU A 98 -4.11 9.21 -3.27
C LEU A 98 -3.58 9.27 -4.70
N GLN A 99 -4.40 8.91 -5.69
CA GLN A 99 -4.06 8.99 -7.11
C GLN A 99 -3.74 10.43 -7.52
N GLU A 100 -4.58 11.39 -7.12
CA GLU A 100 -4.32 12.81 -7.38
C GLU A 100 -3.01 13.27 -6.74
N MET A 101 -2.74 12.82 -5.51
CA MET A 101 -1.53 13.15 -4.78
C MET A 101 -0.25 12.60 -5.41
N MET A 102 -0.34 11.47 -6.13
CA MET A 102 0.79 10.80 -6.76
C MET A 102 1.15 11.32 -8.15
N LYS A 103 0.35 12.26 -8.70
CA LYS A 103 0.69 12.91 -9.97
C LYS A 103 2.10 13.51 -9.93
N PRO A 104 2.86 13.42 -11.04
CA PRO A 104 2.41 13.07 -12.39
C PRO A 104 2.33 11.56 -12.68
N SER A 105 2.71 10.69 -11.73
CA SER A 105 2.56 9.24 -11.94
C SER A 105 1.07 8.88 -11.87
N ILE A 106 0.55 8.24 -12.93
CA ILE A 106 -0.82 7.75 -12.96
C ILE A 106 -0.81 6.35 -12.37
N VAL A 107 -1.21 6.26 -11.10
CA VAL A 107 -1.15 5.02 -10.32
C VAL A 107 -2.56 4.54 -10.05
N ARG A 108 -2.86 3.27 -10.33
CA ARG A 108 -4.11 2.61 -9.92
C ARG A 108 -4.00 2.08 -8.51
N PHE A 109 -5.11 2.08 -7.77
CA PHE A 109 -5.20 1.40 -6.49
C PHE A 109 -6.20 0.27 -6.57
N GLU A 110 -5.81 -0.89 -6.07
CA GLU A 110 -6.64 -2.08 -5.99
C GLU A 110 -6.56 -2.67 -4.59
N ALA A 111 -7.67 -3.15 -4.06
CA ALA A 111 -7.72 -3.80 -2.75
C ALA A 111 -8.55 -5.09 -2.80
N PRO A 112 -8.10 -6.10 -3.54
CA PRO A 112 -8.78 -7.39 -3.57
C PRO A 112 -8.77 -8.02 -2.17
N LEU A 113 -9.84 -8.74 -1.84
CA LEU A 113 -9.90 -9.45 -0.57
C LEU A 113 -8.90 -10.60 -0.61
N GLU A 114 -8.08 -10.72 0.43
CA GLU A 114 -6.99 -11.71 0.50
C GLU A 114 -7.47 -13.15 0.23
N MET A 115 -8.67 -13.48 0.69
CA MET A 115 -9.28 -14.81 0.55
C MET A 115 -10.02 -15.01 -0.78
N SER A 116 -10.12 -14.00 -1.64
CA SER A 116 -10.76 -14.12 -2.95
C SER A 116 -9.81 -14.76 -3.97
N ILE A 117 -10.36 -15.14 -5.13
CA ILE A 117 -9.60 -15.70 -6.25
C ILE A 117 -8.60 -14.64 -6.74
N GLU A 118 -9.06 -13.41 -6.89
CA GLU A 118 -8.25 -12.25 -7.30
C GLU A 118 -7.17 -11.95 -6.28
N GLY A 119 -7.50 -11.98 -4.98
CA GLY A 119 -6.53 -11.74 -3.91
C GLY A 119 -5.40 -12.77 -3.90
N ASN A 120 -5.73 -14.05 -4.06
CA ASN A 120 -4.75 -15.12 -4.18
C ASN A 120 -3.88 -14.98 -5.43
N ALA A 121 -4.46 -14.61 -6.57
CA ALA A 121 -3.70 -14.37 -7.79
C ALA A 121 -2.67 -13.25 -7.62
N VAL A 122 -3.08 -12.13 -6.98
CA VAL A 122 -2.17 -11.03 -6.65
C VAL A 122 -1.06 -11.52 -5.72
N ILE A 123 -1.35 -12.21 -4.61
CA ILE A 123 -0.32 -12.72 -3.70
C ILE A 123 0.72 -13.58 -4.45
N ASN A 124 0.25 -14.50 -5.30
CA ASN A 124 1.12 -15.40 -6.05
C ASN A 124 2.00 -14.68 -7.07
N SER A 125 1.60 -13.50 -7.55
CA SER A 125 2.43 -12.67 -8.44
C SER A 125 3.58 -11.96 -7.71
N TYR A 126 3.47 -11.74 -6.39
CA TYR A 126 4.47 -11.00 -5.61
C TYR A 126 5.33 -11.91 -4.72
N PHE A 127 4.80 -13.04 -4.28
CA PHE A 127 5.42 -13.88 -3.27
C PHE A 127 5.42 -15.34 -3.66
N ASP A 128 6.45 -16.05 -3.22
CA ASP A 128 6.39 -17.51 -3.10
C ASP A 128 5.29 -17.88 -2.09
N THR A 129 4.33 -18.69 -2.53
CA THR A 129 3.13 -19.03 -1.74
C THR A 129 3.47 -19.67 -0.40
N ASN A 130 4.50 -20.53 -0.34
CA ASN A 130 4.86 -21.23 0.90
C ASN A 130 5.55 -20.27 1.89
N LYS A 131 6.45 -19.43 1.40
CA LYS A 131 7.09 -18.38 2.22
C LYS A 131 6.06 -17.37 2.73
N TYR A 132 5.10 -16.99 1.90
CA TYR A 132 4.01 -16.09 2.31
C TYR A 132 3.15 -16.70 3.42
N LYS A 133 2.72 -17.96 3.26
CA LYS A 133 1.93 -18.69 4.28
C LYS A 133 2.70 -18.83 5.60
N LEU A 134 3.99 -19.15 5.54
CA LEU A 134 4.85 -19.24 6.73
C LEU A 134 4.99 -17.88 7.44
N TRP A 135 5.26 -16.82 6.69
CA TRP A 135 5.34 -15.47 7.23
C TRP A 135 4.01 -15.03 7.87
N LYS A 136 2.88 -15.36 7.23
CA LYS A 136 1.55 -15.09 7.76
C LYS A 136 1.27 -15.86 9.04
N SER A 137 1.58 -17.16 9.07
CA SER A 137 1.33 -17.98 10.26
C SER A 137 2.10 -17.44 11.46
N GLN A 138 3.35 -17.02 11.29
CA GLN A 138 4.17 -16.38 12.33
C GLN A 138 3.57 -15.08 12.86
N ARG A 139 2.96 -14.28 11.98
CA ARG A 139 2.27 -13.03 12.36
C ARG A 139 1.00 -13.26 13.18
N TYR A 140 0.33 -14.39 13.00
CA TYR A 140 -0.84 -14.79 13.81
C TYR A 140 -0.48 -15.67 15.00
N SER A 141 0.66 -16.36 14.97
CA SER A 141 1.03 -17.38 15.96
C SER A 141 1.88 -16.86 17.12
N ASN A 142 2.54 -15.69 17.03
CA ASN A 142 3.44 -15.25 18.09
C ASN A 142 3.35 -13.75 18.44
N LEU A 143 3.07 -13.50 19.74
CA LEU A 143 3.78 -12.56 20.63
C LEU A 143 3.77 -11.03 20.39
N ASP A 144 3.34 -10.49 19.25
CA ASP A 144 3.28 -9.03 19.06
C ASP A 144 2.15 -8.35 19.87
N ARG A 145 1.14 -9.12 20.32
CA ARG A 145 0.09 -8.61 21.23
C ARG A 145 0.52 -8.49 22.69
N VAL A 146 1.62 -9.14 23.10
CA VAL A 146 2.06 -9.18 24.51
C VAL A 146 3.20 -8.18 24.77
N PHE A 147 4.02 -7.82 23.76
CA PHE A 147 5.18 -6.95 23.97
C PHE A 147 5.14 -5.56 23.32
N GLY A 148 4.05 -5.18 22.66
CA GLY A 148 3.73 -3.76 22.45
C GLY A 148 4.79 -2.88 21.77
N LEU A 149 5.70 -3.43 20.95
CA LEU A 149 6.63 -2.64 20.14
C LEU A 149 5.91 -1.89 18.99
#